data_AF-A0A316KS90-F1
#
_entry.id   AF-A0A316KS90-F1
#
_cell.length_a   1.000
_cell.length_b   1.000
_cell.length_c   1.000
_cell.angle_alpha   90.00
_cell.angle_beta   90.00
_cell.angle_gamma   90.00
#
_symmetry.space_group_name_H-M   'P 1'
#
loop_
_entity.id
_entity.type
_entity.pdbx_description
1 polymer ?
#
loop_
_entity_poly.entity_id
_entity_poly.type
_entity_poly.pdbx_seq_one_letter_code
_entity_poly.pdbx_strand_id
1 'polypeptide(L)'
;MNKLLASVITLLLFTPISLGQSDSLTPKSSEPTPVQFLLKNISGGDFDFQFDWSYPENVFVNQWEQLSCDWICPPELDRMKDAQGKIYEDSLNSYYQILDTTHLPHTIKCEASMYEFTGTHFIDFRETEDGIIGTTTANASTHSVLTIQIVNGVCYAWVDFNSIRDLGEHRFELKVGRMMLDKASYQQGIIKGSFDFRFVNHLDADIPLFWRGTIVSTFEKG
;
A
#
# COMPACT_ATOMS: atom_id res chain seq x y z
N MET A 1 78.53 -22.09 51.24
CA MET A 1 77.34 -21.74 52.04
C MET A 1 76.41 -20.91 51.17
N ASN A 2 75.19 -21.41 50.92
CA ASN A 2 73.99 -20.70 50.42
C ASN A 2 74.09 -20.01 49.04
N LYS A 3 73.16 -20.09 48.09
CA LYS A 3 71.80 -20.64 47.97
C LYS A 3 71.49 -20.68 46.45
N LEU A 4 70.68 -21.65 46.02
CA LEU A 4 69.93 -21.62 44.75
C LEU A 4 68.96 -20.42 44.70
N LEU A 5 68.71 -19.88 43.49
CA LEU A 5 67.44 -19.30 42.99
C LEU A 5 67.69 -18.88 41.52
N ALA A 6 67.27 -19.65 40.52
CA ALA A 6 65.94 -19.72 39.91
C ALA A 6 65.61 -18.55 38.94
N SER A 7 65.44 -18.94 37.67
CA SER A 7 64.64 -18.40 36.56
C SER A 7 64.16 -16.94 36.57
N VAL A 8 64.39 -16.24 35.44
CA VAL A 8 63.29 -15.72 34.59
C VAL A 8 63.76 -15.72 33.13
N ILE A 9 63.18 -16.58 32.29
CA ILE A 9 63.23 -16.47 30.83
C ILE A 9 62.04 -15.60 30.45
N THR A 10 62.30 -14.38 29.97
CA THR A 10 61.25 -13.48 29.47
C THR A 10 60.87 -13.92 28.05
N LEU A 11 59.78 -14.68 27.95
CA LEU A 11 59.15 -15.03 26.67
C LEU A 11 58.28 -13.84 26.22
N LEU A 12 58.75 -13.08 25.24
CA LEU A 12 57.94 -12.05 24.57
C LEU A 12 56.90 -12.75 23.67
N LEU A 13 55.69 -12.93 24.20
CA LEU A 13 54.53 -13.32 23.41
C LEU A 13 54.03 -12.10 22.63
N PHE A 14 54.29 -12.07 21.33
CA PHE A 14 53.56 -11.23 20.39
C PHE A 14 52.12 -11.77 20.30
N THR A 15 51.17 -11.09 20.94
CA THR A 15 49.75 -11.25 20.61
C THR A 15 49.45 -10.40 19.39
N PRO A 16 49.03 -10.97 18.25
CA PRO A 16 48.37 -10.17 17.23
C PRO A 16 47.04 -9.70 17.83
N ILE A 17 46.93 -8.39 18.05
CA ILE A 17 45.64 -7.73 18.25
C ILE A 17 44.89 -7.91 16.94
N SER A 18 44.03 -8.93 16.90
CA SER A 18 42.97 -9.03 15.90
C SER A 18 42.10 -7.79 16.09
N LEU A 19 42.28 -6.78 15.24
CA LEU A 19 41.25 -5.78 15.01
C LEU A 19 40.00 -6.56 14.60
N GLY A 20 39.06 -6.71 15.54
CA GLY A 20 37.72 -7.14 15.22
C GLY A 20 37.19 -6.20 14.15
N GLN A 21 36.94 -6.73 12.96
CA GLN A 21 36.06 -6.08 12.01
C GLN A 21 34.76 -5.84 12.77
N SER A 22 34.42 -4.57 12.98
CA SER A 22 33.06 -4.23 13.35
C SER A 22 32.22 -4.64 12.16
N ASP A 23 31.62 -5.81 12.24
CA ASP A 23 30.51 -6.18 11.37
C ASP A 23 29.48 -5.07 11.53
N SER A 24 29.43 -4.18 10.54
CA SER A 24 28.32 -3.26 10.40
C SER A 24 27.08 -4.13 10.32
N LEU A 25 26.28 -4.11 11.37
CA LEU A 25 24.92 -4.66 11.38
C LEU A 25 24.07 -3.82 10.42
N THR A 26 24.32 -3.93 9.12
CA THR A 26 23.27 -3.69 8.15
C THR A 26 22.22 -4.76 8.40
N PRO A 27 20.97 -4.40 8.72
CA PRO A 27 19.91 -5.40 8.87
C PRO A 27 19.85 -6.18 7.57
N LYS A 28 20.11 -7.48 7.68
CA LYS A 28 19.97 -8.41 6.57
C LYS A 28 18.51 -8.32 6.14
N SER A 29 18.26 -7.76 4.95
CA SER A 29 16.94 -7.77 4.32
C SER A 29 16.44 -9.21 4.36
N SER A 30 15.43 -9.46 5.16
CA SER A 30 14.77 -10.76 5.22
C SER A 30 14.12 -10.99 3.87
N GLU A 31 14.37 -12.15 3.27
CA GLU A 31 13.67 -12.52 2.03
C GLU A 31 12.14 -12.37 2.24
N PRO A 32 11.41 -11.82 1.25
CA PRO A 32 9.98 -11.59 1.38
C PRO A 32 9.24 -12.89 1.71
N THR A 33 8.43 -12.89 2.78
CA THR A 33 7.63 -14.06 3.15
C THR A 33 6.53 -14.26 2.09
N PRO A 34 6.46 -15.41 1.39
CA PRO A 34 5.41 -15.64 0.41
C PRO A 34 4.05 -15.85 1.06
N VAL A 35 2.99 -15.33 0.45
CA VAL A 35 1.59 -15.54 0.82
C VAL A 35 1.11 -16.92 0.34
N GLN A 36 0.19 -17.56 1.05
CA GLN A 36 -0.59 -18.65 0.47
C GLN A 36 -1.47 -18.13 -0.68
N PHE A 37 -1.05 -18.37 -1.92
CA PHE A 37 -1.77 -17.96 -3.12
C PHE A 37 -2.59 -19.12 -3.71
N LEU A 38 -3.87 -18.88 -3.97
CA LEU A 38 -4.80 -19.88 -4.48
C LEU A 38 -5.58 -19.36 -5.68
N LEU A 39 -5.39 -20.00 -6.83
CA LEU A 39 -6.25 -19.83 -8.01
C LEU A 39 -7.32 -20.91 -8.02
N LYS A 40 -8.59 -20.52 -7.92
CA LYS A 40 -9.73 -21.45 -7.99
C LYS A 40 -10.94 -20.77 -8.63
N ASN A 41 -11.93 -21.53 -9.06
CA ASN A 41 -13.21 -20.94 -9.43
C ASN A 41 -13.92 -20.50 -8.15
N ILE A 42 -14.30 -19.23 -8.06
CA ILE A 42 -14.99 -18.67 -6.91
C ILE A 42 -16.48 -18.54 -7.24
N SER A 43 -17.34 -19.28 -6.53
CA SER A 43 -18.79 -19.10 -6.55
C SER A 43 -19.23 -18.33 -5.30
N GLY A 44 -19.66 -17.08 -5.46
CA GLY A 44 -20.09 -16.21 -4.35
C GLY A 44 -18.99 -15.30 -3.80
N GLY A 45 -19.36 -14.41 -2.88
CA GLY A 45 -18.48 -13.37 -2.31
C GLY A 45 -19.14 -11.99 -2.37
N ASP A 46 -18.67 -11.07 -1.53
CA ASP A 46 -19.12 -9.68 -1.50
C ASP A 46 -18.34 -8.86 -2.54
N PHE A 47 -18.92 -8.78 -3.74
CA PHE A 47 -18.38 -8.07 -4.90
C PHE A 47 -19.33 -7.00 -5.45
N ASP A 48 -20.46 -6.75 -4.77
CA ASP A 48 -21.47 -5.78 -5.24
C ASP A 48 -20.96 -4.34 -5.18
N PHE A 49 -19.91 -4.09 -4.37
CA PHE A 49 -19.21 -2.81 -4.34
C PHE A 49 -18.70 -2.36 -5.72
N GLN A 50 -18.48 -3.29 -6.67
CA GLN A 50 -18.05 -2.95 -8.03
C GLN A 50 -19.07 -2.09 -8.81
N PHE A 51 -20.32 -2.01 -8.32
CA PHE A 51 -21.37 -1.16 -8.87
C PHE A 51 -21.48 0.19 -8.16
N ASP A 52 -20.77 0.36 -7.05
CA ASP A 52 -20.63 1.63 -6.36
C ASP A 52 -19.52 2.47 -7.01
N TRP A 53 -19.61 3.78 -6.80
CA TRP A 53 -18.66 4.73 -7.33
C TRP A 53 -18.41 5.85 -6.32
N SER A 54 -17.31 6.56 -6.50
CA SER A 54 -17.08 7.83 -5.81
C SER A 54 -16.48 8.84 -6.77
N TYR A 55 -16.73 10.12 -6.50
CA TYR A 55 -15.97 11.16 -7.14
C TYR A 55 -14.49 11.13 -6.68
N PRO A 56 -13.58 11.68 -7.48
CA PRO A 56 -12.22 11.97 -7.06
C PRO A 56 -12.18 12.85 -5.79
N GLU A 57 -11.08 12.80 -5.05
CA GLU A 57 -10.89 13.45 -3.74
C GLU A 57 -11.21 14.95 -3.72
N ASN A 58 -11.02 15.61 -4.85
CA ASN A 58 -11.15 17.05 -5.02
C ASN A 58 -12.57 17.53 -5.39
N VAL A 59 -13.56 16.63 -5.31
CA VAL A 59 -14.98 16.94 -5.43
C VAL A 59 -15.59 17.10 -4.04
N PHE A 60 -16.23 18.24 -3.78
CA PHE A 60 -16.74 18.60 -2.46
C PHE A 60 -17.96 19.51 -2.56
N VAL A 61 -18.73 19.64 -1.47
CA VAL A 61 -19.83 20.61 -1.39
C VAL A 61 -19.27 21.97 -0.98
N ASN A 62 -19.44 22.99 -1.82
CA ASN A 62 -18.97 24.34 -1.54
C ASN A 62 -19.90 25.10 -0.56
N GLN A 63 -19.54 26.33 -0.18
CA GLN A 63 -20.31 27.16 0.76
C GLN A 63 -21.72 27.56 0.27
N TRP A 64 -22.03 27.33 -1.01
CA TRP A 64 -23.35 27.55 -1.61
C TRP A 64 -24.14 26.24 -1.78
N GLU A 65 -23.71 25.16 -1.12
CA GLU A 65 -24.35 23.84 -1.19
C GLU A 65 -24.32 23.21 -2.60
N GLN A 66 -23.39 23.64 -3.46
CA GLN A 66 -23.20 23.07 -4.79
C GLN A 66 -22.04 22.07 -4.76
N LEU A 67 -22.18 20.98 -5.53
CA LEU A 67 -21.10 20.01 -5.70
C LEU A 67 -20.04 20.60 -6.64
N SER A 68 -18.93 21.04 -6.08
CA SER A 68 -17.81 21.64 -6.81
C SER A 68 -16.64 20.68 -6.94
N CYS A 69 -15.74 20.95 -7.87
CA CYS A 69 -14.53 20.19 -8.11
C CYS A 69 -13.40 21.18 -8.33
N ASP A 70 -12.30 21.13 -7.57
CA ASP A 70 -11.14 22.03 -7.77
C ASP A 70 -9.84 21.25 -8.07
N TRP A 71 -8.80 21.92 -8.61
CA TRP A 71 -7.46 21.35 -8.85
C TRP A 71 -7.37 20.24 -9.91
N ILE A 72 -7.84 19.02 -9.64
CA ILE A 72 -7.76 17.86 -10.56
C ILE A 72 -9.13 17.64 -11.23
N CYS A 73 -9.56 18.61 -12.03
CA CYS A 73 -10.87 18.59 -12.67
C CYS A 73 -10.76 18.90 -14.17
N PRO A 74 -11.76 18.51 -14.97
CA PRO A 74 -11.89 19.02 -16.33
C PRO A 74 -11.85 20.56 -16.31
N PRO A 75 -10.95 21.20 -17.08
CA PRO A 75 -10.73 22.65 -17.02
C PRO A 75 -11.96 23.47 -17.45
N GLU A 76 -12.92 22.85 -18.13
CA GLU A 76 -14.22 23.43 -18.48
C GLU A 76 -15.04 23.78 -17.25
N LEU A 77 -14.92 23.00 -16.16
CA LEU A 77 -15.68 23.23 -14.92
C LEU A 77 -15.31 24.58 -14.28
N ASP A 78 -14.04 24.97 -14.31
CA ASP A 78 -13.60 26.23 -13.73
C ASP A 78 -14.15 27.45 -14.47
N ARG A 79 -14.43 27.33 -15.78
CA ARG A 79 -15.02 28.41 -16.58
C ARG A 79 -16.50 28.66 -16.25
N MET A 80 -17.13 27.73 -15.55
CA MET A 80 -18.53 27.80 -15.15
C MET A 80 -18.71 28.32 -13.71
N LYS A 81 -17.60 28.72 -13.06
CA LYS A 81 -17.60 29.30 -11.72
C LYS A 81 -17.31 30.80 -11.79
N ASP A 82 -17.85 31.55 -10.83
CA ASP A 82 -17.44 32.93 -10.59
C ASP A 82 -16.10 33.00 -9.85
N ALA A 83 -15.61 34.23 -9.64
CA ALA A 83 -14.33 34.47 -8.97
C ALA A 83 -14.32 34.04 -7.50
N GLN A 84 -15.46 33.71 -6.91
CA GLN A 84 -15.57 33.18 -5.55
C GLN A 84 -15.65 31.64 -5.54
N GLY A 85 -15.87 31.01 -6.69
CA GLY A 85 -16.03 29.55 -6.83
C GLY A 85 -17.49 29.10 -6.85
N LYS A 86 -18.47 30.02 -6.96
CA LYS A 86 -19.88 29.66 -7.11
C LYS A 86 -20.14 29.29 -8.57
N ILE A 87 -20.80 28.15 -8.81
CA ILE A 87 -21.21 27.75 -10.15
C ILE A 87 -22.36 28.66 -10.60
N TYR A 88 -22.25 29.23 -11.81
CA TYR A 88 -23.31 30.06 -12.39
C TYR A 88 -24.61 29.27 -12.56
N GLU A 89 -25.75 29.87 -12.22
CA GLU A 89 -27.06 29.20 -12.23
C GLU A 89 -27.43 28.67 -13.63
N ASP A 90 -27.08 29.40 -14.69
CA ASP A 90 -27.30 29.00 -16.08
C ASP A 90 -26.36 27.89 -16.57
N SER A 91 -25.31 27.60 -15.79
CA SER A 91 -24.27 26.62 -16.10
C SER A 91 -24.38 25.34 -15.25
N LEU A 92 -25.21 25.32 -14.19
CA LEU A 92 -25.31 24.20 -13.24
C LEU A 92 -25.54 22.84 -13.89
N ASN A 93 -26.47 22.74 -14.84
CA ASN A 93 -26.77 21.48 -15.51
C ASN A 93 -25.56 20.98 -16.34
N SER A 94 -24.96 21.87 -17.13
CA SER A 94 -23.76 21.55 -17.93
C SER A 94 -22.58 21.18 -17.05
N TYR A 95 -22.42 21.86 -15.91
CA TYR A 95 -21.39 21.57 -14.92
C TYR A 95 -21.51 20.14 -14.41
N TYR A 96 -22.69 19.74 -13.96
CA TYR A 96 -22.89 18.38 -13.42
C TYR A 96 -22.79 17.30 -14.49
N GLN A 97 -23.22 17.56 -15.73
CA GLN A 97 -23.02 16.61 -16.84
C GLN A 97 -21.53 16.33 -17.09
N ILE A 98 -20.67 17.34 -16.98
CA ILE A 98 -19.22 17.15 -17.12
C ILE A 98 -18.65 16.47 -15.88
N LEU A 99 -19.02 16.94 -14.68
CA LEU A 99 -18.55 16.38 -13.42
C LEU A 99 -18.88 14.89 -13.31
N ASP A 100 -20.07 14.48 -13.75
CA ASP A 100 -20.52 13.08 -13.70
C ASP A 100 -19.68 12.14 -14.59
N THR A 101 -18.88 12.67 -15.51
CA THR A 101 -17.93 11.86 -16.28
C THR A 101 -16.66 11.48 -15.49
N THR A 102 -16.46 12.08 -14.31
CA THR A 102 -15.24 11.92 -13.52
C THR A 102 -15.32 10.84 -12.44
N HIS A 103 -16.50 10.24 -12.25
CA HIS A 103 -16.69 9.17 -11.27
C HIS A 103 -15.75 8.00 -11.50
N LEU A 104 -15.22 7.46 -10.41
CA LEU A 104 -14.38 6.28 -10.43
C LEU A 104 -15.15 5.10 -9.82
N PRO A 105 -15.22 3.95 -10.52
CA PRO A 105 -15.82 2.74 -9.96
C PRO A 105 -14.94 2.20 -8.82
N HIS A 106 -15.56 1.67 -7.78
CA HIS A 106 -14.81 1.04 -6.68
C HIS A 106 -14.14 -0.25 -7.15
N THR A 107 -12.89 -0.45 -6.78
CA THR A 107 -12.10 -1.65 -7.15
C THR A 107 -11.67 -2.49 -5.95
N ILE A 108 -11.86 -1.97 -4.73
CA ILE A 108 -11.60 -2.68 -3.48
C ILE A 108 -12.64 -2.33 -2.41
N LYS A 109 -13.02 -3.35 -1.63
CA LYS A 109 -13.70 -3.20 -0.35
C LYS A 109 -12.84 -3.84 0.72
N CYS A 110 -12.36 -3.04 1.67
CA CYS A 110 -11.40 -3.52 2.66
C CYS A 110 -11.57 -2.92 4.05
N GLU A 111 -10.98 -3.61 5.01
CA GLU A 111 -10.77 -3.16 6.38
C GLU A 111 -9.28 -3.31 6.69
N ALA A 112 -8.70 -2.30 7.33
CA ALA A 112 -7.31 -2.33 7.75
C ALA A 112 -7.14 -1.76 9.15
N SER A 113 -6.20 -2.32 9.91
CA SER A 113 -5.66 -1.69 11.11
C SER A 113 -4.22 -1.32 10.77
N MET A 114 -4.06 -0.07 10.33
CA MET A 114 -2.79 0.54 9.93
C MET A 114 -2.69 1.94 10.49
N TYR A 115 -1.45 2.43 10.66
CA TYR A 115 -1.21 3.81 11.07
C TYR A 115 -1.77 4.78 10.03
N GLU A 116 -2.52 5.77 10.49
CA GLU A 116 -3.00 6.89 9.66
C GLU A 116 -3.71 6.41 8.37
N PHE A 117 -4.58 5.39 8.52
CA PHE A 117 -5.41 4.85 7.44
C PHE A 117 -6.89 5.09 7.78
N THR A 118 -7.60 5.79 6.89
CA THR A 118 -9.05 6.06 7.06
C THR A 118 -9.93 5.31 6.08
N GLY A 119 -9.35 4.59 5.12
CA GLY A 119 -10.09 3.85 4.11
C GLY A 119 -9.74 4.27 2.69
N THR A 120 -9.95 3.34 1.76
CA THR A 120 -9.94 3.60 0.33
C THR A 120 -10.92 2.65 -0.37
N HIS A 121 -11.41 3.07 -1.52
CA HIS A 121 -12.23 2.25 -2.41
C HIS A 121 -11.49 1.86 -3.69
N PHE A 122 -10.21 2.23 -3.79
CA PHE A 122 -9.45 2.15 -5.02
C PHE A 122 -8.12 1.40 -4.81
N ILE A 123 -7.91 0.42 -5.67
CA ILE A 123 -6.67 -0.29 -5.93
C ILE A 123 -6.49 -0.43 -7.44
N ASP A 124 -5.32 0.00 -7.93
CA ASP A 124 -4.98 -0.04 -9.35
C ASP A 124 -3.93 -1.11 -9.59
N PHE A 125 -4.15 -1.96 -10.59
CA PHE A 125 -3.22 -3.00 -10.99
C PHE A 125 -2.59 -2.71 -12.36
N ARG A 126 -1.30 -2.99 -12.47
CA ARG A 126 -0.53 -2.91 -13.72
C ARG A 126 0.33 -4.15 -13.90
N GLU A 127 0.46 -4.61 -15.13
CA GLU A 127 1.45 -5.61 -15.51
C GLU A 127 2.81 -4.93 -15.72
N THR A 128 3.87 -5.51 -15.17
CA THR A 128 5.25 -5.09 -15.32
C THR A 128 6.12 -6.27 -15.74
N GLU A 129 7.39 -6.02 -16.06
CA GLU A 129 8.37 -7.09 -16.33
C GLU A 129 8.51 -8.07 -15.15
N ASP A 130 8.27 -7.58 -13.93
CA ASP A 130 8.37 -8.33 -12.67
C ASP A 130 7.04 -8.90 -12.19
N GLY A 131 6.00 -8.94 -13.05
CA GLY A 131 4.69 -9.50 -12.73
C GLY A 131 3.60 -8.44 -12.55
N ILE A 132 2.53 -8.78 -11.85
CA ILE A 132 1.38 -7.87 -11.66
C ILE A 132 1.54 -7.14 -10.33
N ILE A 133 1.48 -5.81 -10.35
CA ILE A 133 1.58 -4.96 -9.15
C ILE A 133 0.29 -4.19 -8.98
N GLY A 134 -0.32 -4.34 -7.80
CA GLY A 134 -1.50 -3.58 -7.35
C GLY A 134 -1.16 -2.66 -6.20
N THR A 135 -1.62 -1.41 -6.25
CA THR A 135 -1.38 -0.43 -5.18
C THR A 135 -2.67 0.30 -4.83
N THR A 136 -2.99 0.39 -3.54
CA THR A 136 -4.15 1.17 -3.09
C THR A 136 -3.90 2.66 -3.22
N THR A 137 -4.92 3.42 -3.64
CA THR A 137 -4.80 4.88 -3.75
C THR A 137 -4.70 5.51 -2.36
N ALA A 138 -3.73 6.40 -2.19
CA ALA A 138 -3.64 7.30 -1.03
C ALA A 138 -4.56 8.53 -1.25
N ASN A 139 -5.06 9.08 -0.16
CA ASN A 139 -5.79 10.35 -0.12
C ASN A 139 -5.24 11.19 1.04
N ALA A 140 -5.70 12.43 1.21
CA ALA A 140 -5.28 13.34 2.28
C ALA A 140 -5.48 12.79 3.70
N SER A 141 -6.25 11.71 3.86
CA SER A 141 -6.50 11.04 5.15
C SER A 141 -5.87 9.65 5.25
N THR A 142 -5.18 9.18 4.21
CA THR A 142 -4.61 7.83 4.12
C THR A 142 -3.13 7.89 3.77
N HIS A 143 -2.30 7.61 4.76
CA HIS A 143 -0.84 7.65 4.67
C HIS A 143 -0.19 6.26 4.64
N SER A 144 -1.00 5.21 4.73
CA SER A 144 -0.59 3.82 4.55
C SER A 144 -1.12 3.27 3.23
N VAL A 145 -0.21 2.77 2.39
CA VAL A 145 -0.50 2.27 1.05
C VAL A 145 -0.18 0.78 0.97
N LEU A 146 -1.20 -0.04 0.74
CA LEU A 146 -1.02 -1.47 0.46
C LEU A 146 -0.49 -1.66 -0.95
N THR A 147 0.57 -2.45 -1.07
CA THR A 147 1.02 -3.02 -2.34
C THR A 147 0.87 -4.53 -2.33
N ILE A 148 0.34 -5.08 -3.42
CA ILE A 148 0.24 -6.51 -3.71
C ILE A 148 1.03 -6.78 -4.98
N GLN A 149 1.96 -7.72 -4.94
CA GLN A 149 2.71 -8.15 -6.12
C GLN A 149 2.49 -9.64 -6.38
N ILE A 150 2.16 -10.00 -7.62
CA ILE A 150 1.96 -11.38 -8.05
C ILE A 150 3.02 -11.72 -9.10
N VAL A 151 3.97 -12.59 -8.75
CA VAL A 151 5.08 -13.01 -9.60
C VAL A 151 5.12 -14.52 -9.67
N ASN A 152 5.07 -15.10 -10.86
CA ASN A 152 5.16 -16.56 -11.06
C ASN A 152 4.19 -17.37 -10.16
N GLY A 153 2.98 -16.85 -9.92
CA GLY A 153 1.98 -17.48 -9.06
C GLY A 153 2.27 -17.39 -7.55
N VAL A 154 3.24 -16.58 -7.15
CA VAL A 154 3.52 -16.22 -5.75
C VAL A 154 3.01 -14.81 -5.51
N CYS A 155 2.30 -14.62 -4.39
CA CYS A 155 1.85 -13.31 -3.96
C CYS A 155 2.77 -12.79 -2.84
N TYR A 156 3.17 -11.55 -2.97
CA TYR A 156 3.87 -10.74 -1.98
C TYR A 156 2.99 -9.55 -1.63
N ALA A 157 3.14 -9.03 -0.42
CA ALA A 157 2.47 -7.81 -0.01
C ALA A 157 3.31 -7.05 1.01
N TRP A 158 3.18 -5.74 1.03
CA TRP A 158 3.76 -4.86 2.04
C TRP A 158 2.93 -3.59 2.12
N VAL A 159 3.14 -2.81 3.18
CA VAL A 159 2.54 -1.49 3.31
C VAL A 159 3.61 -0.43 3.47
N ASP A 160 3.61 0.54 2.55
CA ASP A 160 4.43 1.74 2.65
C ASP A 160 3.65 2.79 3.45
N PHE A 161 4.24 3.30 4.52
CA PHE A 161 3.66 4.27 5.44
C PHE A 161 4.52 5.53 5.47
N ASN A 162 3.91 6.68 5.20
CA ASN A 162 4.56 7.99 5.27
C ASN A 162 3.84 8.91 6.25
N SER A 163 4.32 8.97 7.50
CA SER A 163 3.61 9.66 8.58
C SER A 163 3.55 11.17 8.37
N ILE A 164 2.39 11.76 8.66
CA ILE A 164 2.25 13.22 8.86
C ILE A 164 2.59 13.67 10.28
N ARG A 165 3.12 12.75 11.10
CA ARG A 165 3.63 12.97 12.45
C ARG A 165 5.13 12.67 12.48
N ASP A 166 5.74 12.77 13.66
CA ASP A 166 7.18 12.52 13.87
C ASP A 166 7.51 11.02 14.00
N LEU A 167 6.94 10.19 13.11
CA LEU A 167 7.29 8.77 12.97
C LEU A 167 8.16 8.53 11.73
N GLY A 168 8.03 9.36 10.69
CA GLY A 168 8.78 9.21 9.44
C GLY A 168 8.21 8.14 8.51
N GLU A 169 9.07 7.66 7.60
CA GLU A 169 8.72 6.68 6.57
C GLU A 169 9.06 5.26 7.02
N HIS A 170 8.11 4.34 6.84
CA HIS A 170 8.28 2.93 7.19
C HIS A 170 7.67 2.01 6.14
N ARG A 171 8.26 0.82 6.01
CA ARG A 171 7.66 -0.30 5.29
C ARG A 171 7.32 -1.41 6.28
N PHE A 172 6.07 -1.85 6.28
CA PHE A 172 5.61 -2.99 7.05
C PHE A 172 5.55 -4.23 6.15
N GLU A 173 6.48 -5.15 6.37
CA GLU A 173 6.58 -6.39 5.60
C GLU A 173 5.51 -7.41 6.00
N LEU A 174 5.09 -8.24 5.04
CA LEU A 174 4.15 -9.32 5.32
C LEU A 174 4.74 -10.32 6.31
N LYS A 175 3.98 -10.60 7.37
CA LYS A 175 4.24 -11.67 8.33
C LYS A 175 3.58 -12.99 7.90
N VAL A 176 2.30 -12.93 7.54
CA VAL A 176 1.52 -14.08 7.08
C VAL A 176 0.29 -13.59 6.34
N GLY A 177 -0.19 -14.36 5.37
CA GLY A 177 -1.45 -14.06 4.74
C GLY A 177 -1.91 -15.08 3.72
N ARG A 178 -3.09 -14.81 3.15
CA ARG A 178 -3.66 -15.57 2.04
C ARG A 178 -4.26 -14.63 1.01
N MET A 179 -4.18 -15.02 -0.26
CA MET A 179 -4.89 -14.38 -1.36
C MET A 179 -5.51 -15.46 -2.24
N MET A 180 -6.77 -15.26 -2.58
CA MET A 180 -7.57 -16.21 -3.35
C MET A 180 -8.18 -15.49 -4.54
N LEU A 181 -7.80 -15.88 -5.74
CA LEU A 181 -8.27 -15.28 -6.98
C LEU A 181 -9.17 -16.24 -7.76
N ASP A 182 -10.17 -15.65 -8.39
CA ASP A 182 -11.03 -16.33 -9.35
C ASP A 182 -10.22 -16.65 -10.61
N LYS A 183 -10.09 -17.94 -10.90
CA LYS A 183 -9.25 -18.44 -11.99
C LYS A 183 -9.74 -17.94 -13.35
N ALA A 184 -11.05 -17.95 -13.59
CA ALA A 184 -11.61 -17.54 -14.88
C ALA A 184 -11.41 -16.04 -15.12
N SER A 185 -11.64 -15.21 -14.10
CA SER A 185 -11.41 -13.76 -14.14
C SER A 185 -9.92 -13.45 -14.34
N TYR A 186 -9.03 -14.15 -13.64
CA TYR A 186 -7.59 -13.94 -13.77
C TYR A 186 -7.08 -14.22 -15.20
N GLN A 187 -7.61 -15.27 -15.85
CA GLN A 187 -7.32 -15.59 -17.25
C GLN A 187 -7.80 -14.52 -18.24
N GLN A 188 -8.74 -13.65 -17.83
CA GLN A 188 -9.30 -12.56 -18.62
C GLN A 188 -8.68 -11.20 -18.32
N GLY A 189 -7.61 -11.14 -17.52
CA GLY A 189 -6.98 -9.87 -17.15
C GLY A 189 -7.63 -9.17 -15.95
N ILE A 190 -8.38 -9.90 -15.13
CA ILE A 190 -9.14 -9.35 -13.99
C ILE A 190 -8.64 -9.97 -12.68
N ILE A 191 -8.13 -9.13 -11.79
CA ILE A 191 -7.90 -9.47 -10.39
C ILE A 191 -9.24 -9.44 -9.67
N LYS A 192 -9.89 -10.60 -9.55
CA LYS A 192 -11.11 -10.78 -8.77
C LYS A 192 -10.88 -11.78 -7.65
N GLY A 193 -11.08 -11.38 -6.40
CA GLY A 193 -10.81 -12.29 -5.28
C GLY A 193 -10.87 -11.66 -3.90
N SER A 194 -10.35 -12.39 -2.91
CA SER A 194 -10.24 -11.94 -1.53
C SER A 194 -8.84 -12.16 -0.95
N PHE A 195 -8.52 -11.37 0.06
CA PHE A 195 -7.23 -11.44 0.75
C PHE A 195 -7.38 -11.16 2.26
N ASP A 196 -6.42 -11.68 3.03
CA ASP A 196 -6.26 -11.41 4.47
C ASP A 196 -4.77 -11.47 4.81
N PHE A 197 -4.21 -10.31 5.14
CA PHE A 197 -2.79 -10.11 5.39
C PHE A 197 -2.54 -9.60 6.81
N ARG A 198 -1.45 -10.09 7.41
CA ARG A 198 -0.89 -9.62 8.67
C ARG A 198 0.54 -9.18 8.44
N PHE A 199 0.91 -8.04 9.02
CA PHE A 199 2.20 -7.42 8.80
C PHE A 199 3.03 -7.41 10.09
N VAL A 200 4.35 -7.34 9.94
CA VAL A 200 5.26 -7.13 11.07
C VAL A 200 5.16 -5.68 11.51
N ASN A 201 4.83 -5.44 12.78
CA ASN A 201 4.88 -4.11 13.37
C ASN A 201 6.20 -3.93 14.13
N HIS A 202 7.19 -3.30 13.50
CA HIS A 202 8.45 -2.96 14.15
C HIS A 202 8.41 -1.66 14.96
N LEU A 203 7.31 -0.90 14.90
CA LEU A 203 7.11 0.31 15.72
C LEU A 203 6.50 -0.02 17.07
N ASP A 204 5.54 -0.96 17.08
CA ASP A 204 4.90 -1.45 18.30
C ASP A 204 4.48 -2.92 18.12
N ALA A 205 5.27 -3.83 18.67
CA ALA A 205 5.07 -5.28 18.49
C ALA A 205 3.74 -5.79 19.09
N ASP A 206 3.12 -5.04 20.01
CA ASP A 206 1.88 -5.42 20.68
C ASP A 206 0.63 -5.01 19.86
N ILE A 207 0.80 -4.12 18.86
CA ILE A 207 -0.28 -3.67 17.99
C ILE A 207 -0.27 -4.49 16.69
N PRO A 208 -1.28 -5.37 16.47
CA PRO A 208 -1.34 -6.18 15.27
C PRO A 208 -1.76 -5.35 14.06
N LEU A 209 -0.90 -5.33 13.03
CA LEU A 209 -1.19 -4.69 11.75
C LEU A 209 -1.84 -5.69 10.78
N PHE A 210 -2.91 -5.27 10.11
CA PHE A 210 -3.60 -6.11 9.15
C PHE A 210 -4.30 -5.34 8.03
N TRP A 211 -4.53 -6.04 6.93
CA TRP A 211 -5.37 -5.59 5.82
C TRP A 211 -6.10 -6.78 5.23
N ARG A 212 -7.42 -6.68 5.09
CA ARG A 212 -8.25 -7.74 4.49
C ARG A 212 -9.34 -7.13 3.64
N GLY A 213 -9.78 -7.85 2.61
CA GLY A 213 -10.81 -7.34 1.71
C GLY A 213 -11.10 -8.20 0.51
N THR A 214 -11.94 -7.66 -0.37
CA THR A 214 -12.26 -8.18 -1.70
C THR A 214 -11.86 -7.18 -2.77
N ILE A 215 -11.45 -7.68 -3.93
CA ILE A 215 -10.93 -6.91 -5.05
C ILE A 215 -11.68 -7.31 -6.32
N VAL A 216 -12.04 -6.33 -7.14
CA VAL A 216 -12.38 -6.49 -8.55
C VAL A 216 -11.69 -5.37 -9.32
N SER A 217 -10.64 -5.69 -10.05
CA SER A 217 -9.89 -4.70 -10.84
C SER A 217 -9.31 -5.34 -12.08
N THR A 218 -9.29 -4.63 -13.20
CA THR A 218 -8.54 -5.02 -14.39
C THR A 218 -7.07 -4.66 -14.20
N PHE A 219 -6.16 -5.38 -14.84
CA PHE A 219 -4.78 -4.92 -14.98
C PHE A 219 -4.49 -4.60 -16.45
N GLU A 220 -3.93 -3.41 -16.69
CA GLU A 220 -3.50 -3.02 -18.03
C GLU A 220 -2.13 -3.64 -18.32
N LYS A 221 -1.92 -4.03 -19.59
CA LYS A 221 -0.60 -4.42 -20.09
C LYS A 221 0.26 -3.17 -20.17
N GLY A 222 1.35 -3.14 -19.39
CA GLY A 222 2.43 -2.16 -19.54
C GLY A 222 3.16 -2.28 -20.87
#